data_AF-A0AAV9H2H1-F1
#
_entry.id   AF-A0AAV9H2H1-F1
#
_cell.length_a   1.000
_cell.length_b   1.000
_cell.length_c   1.000
_cell.angle_alpha   90.00
_cell.angle_beta   90.00
_cell.angle_gamma   90.00
#
_symmetry.space_group_name_H-M   'P 1'
#
loop_
_entity.id
_entity.type
_entity.pdbx_description
1 polymer ?
#
loop_
_entity_poly.entity_id
_entity_poly.type
_entity_poly.pdbx_seq_one_letter_code
_entity_poly.pdbx_strand_id
1 'polypeptide(L)'
;MRSSSTPALGDEPPLVDLTQPLPVKSKRTERLRKKLQKKSPAKLVDARGFGDLPYELTMAIFQFLRPQDLLTLCCVSKGFRTLILAEEHYICNRIIEIRYPILARCLQRPALTENLDEPVRQALQSPLRPETQIIYQHVQQPDMALVCTCMTCLLRWNSLCLALDFAHWQDDLDTGKPLPIIPRGTRPAWNRDLLARNAATVRKSLTSPLWYIRILEIHLGAIIRSVRRHGQNKGNQRRRFVMTEEDARNETDVFLESRGPQTVDFPFSRDNYYMLEAYLPNRSWSADRDRWIYLIGNGHDDDIRSVLQWEAFFKKRAERRALEKAERELQELTLLVKST
;
A
#
# COMPACT_ATOMS: atom_id res chain seq x y z
N MET A 1 46.10 -42.47 74.27
CA MET A 1 45.64 -43.79 73.80
C MET A 1 44.18 -43.98 74.21
N ARG A 2 43.36 -44.48 73.27
CA ARG A 2 41.96 -44.98 73.42
C ARG A 2 40.81 -43.95 73.43
N SER A 3 40.35 -43.64 72.22
CA SER A 3 38.96 -43.70 71.70
C SER A 3 37.75 -43.76 72.65
N SER A 4 36.82 -42.82 72.47
CA SER A 4 35.38 -43.04 72.18
C SER A 4 34.69 -41.67 71.94
N SER A 5 34.53 -41.25 70.68
CA SER A 5 33.29 -41.35 69.89
C SER A 5 32.11 -40.53 70.44
N THR A 6 31.88 -39.36 69.85
CA THR A 6 30.55 -38.71 69.89
C THR A 6 30.24 -38.17 68.49
N PRO A 7 29.48 -38.92 67.66
CA PRO A 7 28.85 -38.38 66.48
C PRO A 7 27.36 -38.10 66.74
N ALA A 8 26.86 -37.18 65.92
CA ALA A 8 25.57 -36.50 65.98
C ALA A 8 24.34 -37.37 65.69
N LEU A 9 23.20 -36.97 66.27
CA LEU A 9 21.78 -37.11 65.88
C LEU A 9 21.01 -36.52 67.08
N GLY A 10 20.16 -35.50 66.96
CA GLY A 10 18.98 -35.42 66.13
C GLY A 10 17.79 -35.10 67.06
N ASP A 11 16.90 -34.22 66.60
CA ASP A 11 15.54 -34.00 67.12
C ASP A 11 15.36 -33.30 68.48
N GLU A 12 15.58 -31.98 68.52
CA GLU A 12 14.62 -31.14 69.25
C GLU A 12 13.48 -30.77 68.28
N PRO A 13 12.22 -31.12 68.59
CA PRO A 13 11.10 -30.72 67.75
C PRO A 13 10.99 -29.19 67.72
N PRO A 14 10.63 -28.58 66.57
CA PRO A 14 10.35 -27.16 66.53
C PRO A 14 9.22 -26.85 67.52
N LEU A 15 9.42 -25.84 68.37
CA LEU A 15 8.39 -25.35 69.29
C LEU A 15 7.20 -24.85 68.46
N VAL A 16 6.21 -25.71 68.25
CA VAL A 16 4.97 -25.37 67.55
C VAL A 16 4.14 -24.52 68.50
N ASP A 17 4.00 -23.24 68.16
CA ASP A 17 3.06 -22.36 68.83
C ASP A 17 1.63 -22.85 68.53
N LEU A 18 1.03 -23.54 69.50
CA LEU A 18 -0.34 -24.07 69.46
C LEU A 18 -1.38 -23.01 69.87
N THR A 19 -1.00 -21.74 70.00
CA THR A 19 -1.98 -20.70 70.32
C THR A 19 -2.92 -20.48 69.15
N GLN A 20 -4.19 -20.83 69.33
CA GLN A 20 -5.23 -20.41 68.40
C GLN A 20 -5.24 -18.87 68.36
N PRO A 21 -5.23 -18.25 67.17
CA PRO A 21 -5.28 -16.80 67.06
C PRO A 21 -6.58 -16.31 67.70
N LEU A 22 -6.44 -15.60 68.82
CA LEU A 22 -7.55 -14.97 69.52
C LEU A 22 -8.32 -14.09 68.51
N PRO A 23 -9.64 -14.30 68.31
CA PRO A 23 -10.42 -13.44 67.45
C PRO A 23 -10.51 -12.06 68.12
N VAL A 24 -9.61 -11.16 67.75
CA VAL A 24 -9.60 -9.77 68.23
C VAL A 24 -10.80 -9.04 67.62
N LYS A 25 -11.97 -9.22 68.24
CA LYS A 25 -13.22 -8.51 67.95
C LYS A 25 -13.19 -7.09 68.53
N SER A 26 -12.13 -6.33 68.28
CA SER A 26 -12.16 -4.92 68.64
C SER A 26 -12.91 -4.14 67.55
N LYS A 27 -13.85 -3.28 67.94
CA LYS A 27 -14.55 -2.37 67.02
C LYS A 27 -13.56 -1.47 66.25
N ARG A 28 -12.36 -1.24 66.78
CA ARG A 28 -11.29 -0.44 66.16
C ARG A 28 -10.61 -1.20 65.01
N THR A 29 -10.26 -2.47 65.20
CA THR A 29 -9.70 -3.34 64.16
C THR A 29 -10.73 -3.66 63.09
N GLU A 30 -11.99 -3.79 63.44
CA GLU A 30 -13.09 -3.98 62.47
C GLU A 30 -13.33 -2.71 61.63
N ARG A 31 -13.26 -1.52 62.24
CA ARG A 31 -13.32 -0.24 61.52
C ARG A 31 -12.12 -0.05 60.59
N LEU A 32 -10.93 -0.48 61.00
CA LEU A 32 -9.71 -0.39 60.20
C LEU A 32 -9.74 -1.40 59.04
N ARG A 33 -10.21 -2.63 59.28
CA ARG A 33 -10.53 -3.62 58.22
C ARG A 33 -11.60 -3.11 57.28
N LYS A 34 -12.68 -2.50 57.76
CA LYS A 34 -13.71 -1.86 56.91
C LYS A 34 -13.16 -0.66 56.13
N LYS A 35 -12.20 0.09 56.68
CA LYS A 35 -11.51 1.18 55.95
C LYS A 35 -10.54 0.65 54.88
N LEU A 36 -9.84 -0.45 55.16
CA LEU A 36 -8.98 -1.15 54.21
C LEU A 36 -9.77 -1.93 53.15
N GLN A 37 -10.93 -2.49 53.48
CA GLN A 37 -11.85 -3.14 52.54
C GLN A 37 -12.67 -2.14 51.73
N LYS A 38 -12.97 -0.94 52.27
CA LYS A 38 -13.48 0.20 51.48
C LYS A 38 -12.40 0.81 50.57
N LYS A 39 -11.12 0.60 50.91
CA LYS A 39 -9.97 0.74 50.01
C LYS A 39 -9.67 -0.60 49.33
N SER A 40 -10.71 -1.31 48.89
CA SER A 40 -10.57 -2.49 48.05
C SER A 40 -9.60 -2.21 46.90
N PRO A 41 -8.83 -3.22 46.44
CA PRO A 41 -7.84 -3.07 45.37
C PRO A 41 -8.49 -2.36 44.19
N ALA A 42 -7.70 -1.55 43.48
CA ALA A 42 -8.11 -0.85 42.27
C ALA A 42 -9.19 -1.65 41.56
N LYS A 43 -10.42 -1.12 41.55
CA LYS A 43 -11.54 -1.74 40.82
C LYS A 43 -10.96 -2.15 39.48
N LEU A 44 -10.89 -3.45 39.21
CA LEU A 44 -10.77 -3.92 37.84
C LEU A 44 -11.92 -3.22 37.15
N VAL A 45 -11.58 -2.19 36.37
CA VAL A 45 -12.53 -1.47 35.55
C VAL A 45 -13.04 -2.57 34.64
N ASP A 46 -14.26 -3.06 34.89
CA ASP A 46 -14.96 -3.88 33.91
C ASP A 46 -14.86 -3.09 32.61
N ALA A 47 -14.04 -3.56 31.65
CA ALA A 47 -13.93 -2.90 30.36
C ALA A 47 -15.33 -2.89 29.75
N ARG A 48 -15.99 -1.73 29.74
CA ARG A 48 -17.41 -1.62 29.37
C ARG A 48 -17.59 -1.56 27.86
N GLY A 49 -16.51 -1.43 27.11
CA GLY A 49 -16.50 -1.50 25.66
C GLY A 49 -15.10 -1.50 25.06
N PHE A 50 -15.04 -1.57 23.72
CA PHE A 50 -13.78 -1.61 22.96
C PHE A 50 -12.84 -0.42 23.24
N GLY A 51 -13.38 0.73 23.66
CA GLY A 51 -12.59 1.91 24.02
C GLY A 51 -11.84 1.80 25.36
N ASP A 52 -12.17 0.82 26.19
CA ASP A 52 -11.50 0.57 27.48
C ASP A 52 -10.38 -0.48 27.36
N LEU A 53 -10.11 -0.98 26.14
CA LEU A 53 -9.02 -1.92 25.89
C LEU A 53 -7.65 -1.23 26.05
N PRO A 54 -6.65 -1.93 26.61
CA PRO A 54 -5.26 -1.49 26.54
C PRO A 54 -4.83 -1.20 25.11
N TYR A 55 -3.97 -0.19 24.95
CA TYR A 55 -3.44 0.25 23.66
C TYR A 55 -2.93 -0.92 22.82
N GLU A 56 -2.18 -1.84 23.44
CA GLU A 56 -1.56 -2.99 22.78
C GLU A 56 -2.62 -3.92 22.17
N LEU A 57 -3.73 -4.15 22.87
CA LEU A 57 -4.82 -5.00 22.38
C LEU A 57 -5.60 -4.30 21.27
N THR A 58 -5.87 -3.01 21.41
CA THR A 58 -6.53 -2.22 20.35
C THR A 58 -5.70 -2.22 19.06
N MET A 59 -4.39 -2.01 19.18
CA MET A 59 -3.46 -2.02 18.05
C MET A 59 -3.32 -3.41 17.42
N ALA A 60 -3.31 -4.47 18.23
CA ALA A 60 -3.32 -5.84 17.73
C ALA A 60 -4.58 -6.12 16.92
N ILE A 61 -5.76 -5.70 17.40
CA ILE A 61 -7.03 -5.89 16.70
C ILE A 61 -7.03 -5.13 15.37
N PHE A 62 -6.56 -3.88 15.35
CA PHE A 62 -6.52 -3.07 14.13
C PHE A 62 -5.69 -3.71 13.00
N GLN A 63 -4.65 -4.48 13.33
CA GLN A 63 -3.82 -5.17 12.34
C GLN A 63 -4.56 -6.31 11.62
N PHE A 64 -5.63 -6.85 12.21
CA PHE A 64 -6.43 -7.92 11.61
C PHE A 64 -7.69 -7.41 10.90
N LEU A 65 -8.07 -6.14 11.10
CA LEU A 65 -9.21 -5.54 10.43
C LEU A 65 -8.94 -5.33 8.94
N ARG A 66 -10.01 -5.34 8.15
CA ARG A 66 -9.94 -4.97 6.74
C ARG A 66 -9.76 -3.46 6.60
N PRO A 67 -9.07 -3.00 5.54
CA PRO A 67 -8.89 -1.57 5.33
C PRO A 67 -10.22 -0.79 5.25
N GLN A 68 -11.28 -1.37 4.68
CA GLN A 68 -12.62 -0.79 4.71
C GLN A 68 -13.15 -0.56 6.13
N ASP A 69 -12.96 -1.55 6.99
CA ASP A 69 -13.46 -1.54 8.37
C ASP A 69 -12.70 -0.47 9.18
N LEU A 70 -11.39 -0.33 8.97
CA LEU A 70 -10.58 0.75 9.56
C LEU A 70 -11.05 2.15 9.13
N LEU A 71 -11.29 2.35 7.83
CA LEU A 71 -11.83 3.61 7.34
C LEU A 71 -13.21 3.91 7.93
N THR A 72 -14.04 2.88 8.11
CA THR A 72 -15.34 3.01 8.76
C THR A 72 -15.20 3.40 10.23
N LEU A 73 -14.28 2.78 10.97
CA LEU A 73 -13.98 3.14 12.36
C LEU A 73 -13.51 4.60 12.51
N CYS A 74 -12.69 5.09 11.57
CA CYS A 74 -12.27 6.49 11.49
C CYS A 74 -13.42 7.49 11.27
N CYS A 75 -14.56 7.03 10.76
CA CYS A 75 -15.76 7.84 10.57
C CYS A 75 -16.71 7.76 11.78
N VAL A 76 -16.72 6.62 12.48
CA VAL A 76 -17.67 6.37 13.59
C VAL A 76 -17.19 6.95 14.92
N SER A 77 -15.87 6.96 15.18
CA SER A 77 -15.33 7.43 16.47
C SER A 77 -14.17 8.39 16.28
N LYS A 78 -14.26 9.57 16.92
CA LYS A 78 -13.17 10.56 16.93
C LYS A 78 -11.91 10.01 17.64
N GLY A 79 -12.09 9.21 18.68
CA GLY A 79 -10.99 8.58 19.42
C GLY A 79 -10.23 7.60 18.53
N PHE A 80 -10.94 6.67 17.89
CA PHE A 80 -10.30 5.73 16.96
C PHE A 80 -9.73 6.43 15.73
N ARG A 81 -10.39 7.45 15.19
CA ARG A 81 -9.83 8.26 14.12
C ARG A 81 -8.47 8.84 14.50
N THR A 82 -8.36 9.44 15.68
CA THR A 82 -7.11 10.06 16.14
C THR A 82 -6.02 9.00 16.32
N LEU A 83 -6.36 7.88 16.94
CA LEU A 83 -5.44 6.77 17.17
C LEU A 83 -4.96 6.12 15.85
N ILE A 84 -5.88 5.78 14.96
CA ILE A 84 -5.59 5.13 13.68
C ILE A 84 -4.76 6.04 12.77
N LEU A 85 -5.06 7.35 12.74
CA LEU A 85 -4.28 8.30 11.95
C LEU A 85 -2.89 8.58 12.55
N ALA A 86 -2.75 8.53 13.87
CA ALA A 86 -1.45 8.68 14.52
C ALA A 86 -0.52 7.48 14.22
N GLU A 87 -1.06 6.27 14.26
CA GLU A 87 -0.32 5.02 14.06
C GLU A 87 -0.51 4.42 12.65
N GLU A 88 -0.86 5.27 11.69
CA GLU A 88 -1.32 4.86 10.36
C GLU A 88 -0.31 3.95 9.66
N HIS A 89 0.96 4.37 9.63
CA HIS A 89 2.04 3.62 9.00
C HIS A 89 2.25 2.25 9.62
N TYR A 90 2.22 2.15 10.96
CA TYR A 90 2.44 0.90 11.66
C TYR A 90 1.31 -0.10 11.36
N ILE A 91 0.05 0.33 11.47
CA ILE A 91 -1.11 -0.51 11.19
C ILE A 91 -1.10 -0.96 9.72
N CYS A 92 -0.91 -0.02 8.79
CA CYS A 92 -0.95 -0.31 7.37
C CYS A 92 0.17 -1.25 6.93
N ASN A 93 1.40 -1.08 7.43
CA ASN A 93 2.51 -1.96 7.11
C ASN A 93 2.24 -3.40 7.58
N ARG A 94 1.70 -3.55 8.79
CA ARG A 94 1.32 -4.88 9.30
C ARG A 94 0.22 -5.53 8.48
N ILE A 95 -0.78 -4.78 8.06
CA ILE A 95 -1.84 -5.28 7.17
C ILE A 95 -1.26 -5.71 5.82
N ILE A 96 -0.34 -4.94 5.25
CA ILE A 96 0.35 -5.29 4.00
C ILE A 96 1.14 -6.60 4.17
N GLU A 97 1.91 -6.74 5.24
CA GLU A 97 2.69 -7.95 5.53
C GLU A 97 1.81 -9.20 5.65
N ILE A 98 0.64 -9.07 6.28
CA ILE A 98 -0.27 -10.19 6.53
C ILE A 98 -1.12 -10.54 5.30
N ARG A 99 -1.66 -9.52 4.61
CA ARG A 99 -2.72 -9.71 3.59
C ARG A 99 -2.26 -9.46 2.16
N TYR A 100 -1.34 -8.51 1.96
CA TYR A 100 -0.97 -8.00 0.65
C TYR A 100 0.54 -8.05 0.30
N PRO A 101 1.33 -9.07 0.74
CA PRO A 101 2.78 -9.09 0.51
C PRO A 101 3.17 -9.04 -0.96
N ILE A 102 2.33 -9.52 -1.88
CA ILE A 102 2.63 -9.61 -3.31
C ILE A 102 2.11 -8.37 -4.03
N LEU A 103 0.86 -7.99 -3.78
CA LEU A 103 0.20 -6.87 -4.42
C LEU A 103 0.92 -5.56 -4.10
N ALA A 104 1.42 -5.39 -2.88
CA ALA A 104 2.20 -4.22 -2.51
C ALA A 104 3.50 -4.07 -3.34
N ARG A 105 4.10 -5.19 -3.76
CA ARG A 105 5.29 -5.19 -4.62
C ARG A 105 4.96 -4.91 -6.08
N CYS A 106 3.77 -5.31 -6.53
CA CYS A 106 3.30 -5.08 -7.90
C CYS A 106 2.83 -3.63 -8.09
N LEU A 107 2.01 -3.16 -7.15
CA LEU A 107 1.34 -1.86 -7.14
C LEU A 107 2.10 -0.87 -6.26
N GLN A 108 3.31 -0.51 -6.68
CA GLN A 108 4.09 0.51 -5.97
C GLN A 108 3.50 1.91 -6.17
N ARG A 109 3.64 2.78 -5.16
CA ARG A 109 3.21 4.18 -5.26
C ARG A 109 4.21 4.99 -6.08
N PRO A 110 3.75 5.90 -6.95
CA PRO A 110 4.64 6.87 -7.58
C PRO A 110 5.22 7.83 -6.53
N ALA A 111 6.41 8.35 -6.81
CA ALA A 111 7.05 9.36 -5.97
C ALA A 111 6.32 10.71 -6.10
N LEU A 112 6.20 11.44 -4.99
CA LEU A 112 5.68 12.80 -4.99
C LEU A 112 6.74 13.78 -5.48
N THR A 113 6.32 14.82 -6.21
CA THR A 113 7.22 15.84 -6.73
C THR A 113 7.91 16.66 -5.62
N GLU A 114 7.28 16.76 -4.46
CA GLU A 114 7.84 17.40 -3.27
C GLU A 114 9.09 16.69 -2.73
N ASN A 115 9.18 15.38 -2.91
CA ASN A 115 10.30 14.55 -2.45
C ASN A 115 11.48 14.54 -3.43
N LEU A 116 11.37 15.23 -4.57
CA LEU A 116 12.42 15.30 -5.58
C LEU A 116 13.29 16.54 -5.40
N ASP A 117 14.57 16.41 -5.73
CA ASP A 117 15.50 17.53 -5.80
C ASP A 117 15.06 18.57 -6.85
N GLU A 118 15.34 19.84 -6.57
CA GLU A 118 15.02 20.96 -7.46
C GLU A 118 15.50 20.80 -8.92
N PRO A 119 16.74 20.37 -9.22
CA PRO A 119 17.17 20.14 -10.61
C PRO A 119 16.34 19.07 -11.32
N VAL A 120 15.89 18.03 -10.60
CA VAL A 120 15.04 16.97 -11.16
C VAL A 120 13.65 17.53 -11.45
N ARG A 121 13.09 18.32 -10.53
CA ARG A 121 11.79 18.97 -10.70
C ARG A 121 11.76 19.87 -11.94
N GLN A 122 12.79 20.69 -12.13
CA GLN A 122 12.91 21.56 -13.30
C GLN A 122 13.04 20.77 -14.60
N ALA A 123 13.83 19.69 -14.62
CA ALA A 123 13.98 18.84 -15.79
C ALA A 123 12.66 18.12 -16.14
N LEU A 124 11.89 17.67 -15.15
CA LEU A 124 10.60 17.02 -15.38
C LEU A 124 9.53 17.96 -15.92
N GLN A 125 9.60 19.25 -15.58
CA GLN A 125 8.69 20.31 -16.03
C GLN A 125 9.18 21.04 -17.29
N SER A 126 10.36 20.67 -17.81
CA SER A 126 10.96 21.35 -18.96
C SER A 126 10.07 21.20 -20.20
N PRO A 127 9.81 22.28 -20.96
CA PRO A 127 9.06 22.22 -22.21
C PRO A 127 9.80 21.46 -23.30
N LEU A 128 11.10 21.22 -23.12
CA LEU A 128 11.90 20.42 -24.04
C LEU A 128 11.43 18.96 -24.00
N ARG A 129 10.98 18.49 -22.84
CA ARG A 129 10.63 17.09 -22.61
C ARG A 129 9.55 16.64 -23.60
N PRO A 130 9.74 15.51 -24.31
CA PRO A 130 8.69 14.97 -25.15
C PRO A 130 7.51 14.62 -24.24
N GLU A 131 6.31 14.97 -24.66
CA GLU A 131 5.09 14.55 -23.97
C GLU A 131 5.08 13.01 -23.88
N THR A 132 5.51 12.46 -22.74
CA THR A 132 5.31 11.05 -22.39
C THR A 132 3.84 10.84 -22.03
N GLN A 133 2.95 11.08 -22.99
CA GLN A 133 1.55 10.72 -22.87
C GLN A 133 1.44 9.23 -23.17
N ILE A 134 1.37 8.42 -22.12
CA ILE A 134 0.87 7.06 -22.29
C ILE A 134 -0.65 7.18 -22.44
N ILE A 135 -1.14 7.15 -23.67
CA ILE A 135 -2.53 7.45 -24.02
C ILE A 135 -3.42 6.25 -23.69
N TYR A 136 -3.76 6.05 -22.42
CA TYR A 136 -4.90 5.21 -22.05
C TYR A 136 -6.19 6.04 -22.19
N GLN A 137 -7.19 5.47 -22.86
CA GLN A 137 -8.53 6.09 -22.90
C GLN A 137 -9.24 6.05 -21.54
N HIS A 138 -8.77 5.16 -20.65
CA HIS A 138 -9.40 4.84 -19.37
C HIS A 138 -8.46 5.07 -18.16
N VAL A 139 -7.44 5.92 -18.32
CA VAL A 139 -6.63 6.42 -17.20
C VAL A 139 -6.45 7.93 -17.33
N GLN A 140 -6.71 8.66 -16.25
CA GLN A 140 -6.40 10.08 -16.17
C GLN A 140 -4.90 10.28 -15.94
N GLN A 141 -4.28 11.22 -16.66
CA GLN A 141 -2.87 11.56 -16.46
C GLN A 141 -2.63 12.18 -15.07
N PRO A 142 -1.49 11.90 -14.43
CA PRO A 142 -1.14 12.53 -13.16
C PRO A 142 -0.86 14.02 -13.34
N ASP A 143 -1.09 14.78 -12.28
CA ASP A 143 -0.66 16.17 -12.19
C ASP A 143 0.86 16.24 -11.95
N MET A 144 1.58 16.90 -12.84
CA MET A 144 3.03 17.07 -12.77
C MET A 144 3.49 17.87 -11.55
N ALA A 145 2.62 18.73 -11.00
CA ALA A 145 2.92 19.49 -9.79
C ALA A 145 2.93 18.59 -8.55
N LEU A 146 2.15 17.50 -8.55
CA LEU A 146 1.96 16.63 -7.39
C LEU A 146 2.83 15.37 -7.48
N VAL A 147 2.90 14.75 -8.65
CA VAL A 147 3.50 13.41 -8.83
C VAL A 147 4.68 13.48 -9.78
N CYS A 148 5.76 12.79 -9.43
CA CYS A 148 6.88 12.57 -10.34
C CYS A 148 6.36 11.94 -11.64
N THR A 149 6.70 12.53 -12.77
CA THR A 149 6.28 12.00 -14.07
C THR A 149 7.38 11.25 -14.78
N CYS A 150 8.43 10.77 -14.10
CA CYS A 150 9.37 9.82 -14.71
C CYS A 150 8.62 8.56 -15.20
N MET A 151 9.19 7.81 -16.16
CA MET A 151 8.50 6.68 -16.80
C MET A 151 7.96 5.67 -15.76
N THR A 152 8.78 5.30 -14.78
CA THR A 152 8.41 4.42 -13.66
C THR A 152 7.23 4.96 -12.86
N CYS A 153 7.22 6.25 -12.53
CA CYS A 153 6.13 6.83 -11.75
C CYS A 153 4.84 6.97 -12.57
N LEU A 154 4.93 7.24 -13.88
CA LEU A 154 3.77 7.18 -14.78
C LEU A 154 3.18 5.77 -14.83
N LEU A 155 4.02 4.73 -14.94
CA LEU A 155 3.56 3.35 -14.92
C LEU A 155 2.93 2.96 -13.58
N ARG A 156 3.54 3.34 -12.45
CA ARG A 156 2.99 3.13 -11.10
C ARG A 156 1.63 3.81 -10.91
N TRP A 157 1.51 5.06 -11.35
CA TRP A 157 0.23 5.78 -11.36
C TRP A 157 -0.82 5.06 -12.19
N ASN A 158 -0.47 4.69 -13.43
CA ASN A 158 -1.38 3.98 -14.32
C ASN A 158 -1.83 2.65 -13.72
N SER A 159 -0.91 1.89 -13.12
CA SER A 159 -1.22 0.62 -12.46
C SER A 159 -2.22 0.77 -11.31
N LEU A 160 -2.09 1.82 -10.48
CA LEU A 160 -3.07 2.09 -9.41
C LEU A 160 -4.44 2.48 -9.97
N CYS A 161 -4.48 3.31 -11.03
CA CYS A 161 -5.74 3.67 -11.69
C CYS A 161 -6.41 2.46 -12.36
N LEU A 162 -5.63 1.61 -13.02
CA LEU A 162 -6.10 0.40 -13.69
C LEU A 162 -6.63 -0.63 -12.69
N ALA A 163 -6.00 -0.78 -11.52
CA ALA A 163 -6.53 -1.63 -10.45
C ALA A 163 -7.94 -1.21 -10.02
N LEU A 164 -8.16 0.11 -9.87
CA LEU A 164 -9.48 0.65 -9.52
C LEU A 164 -10.50 0.54 -10.67
N ASP A 165 -10.09 0.81 -11.91
CA ASP A 165 -10.97 0.66 -13.09
C ASP A 165 -11.36 -0.81 -13.28
N PHE A 166 -10.41 -1.74 -13.19
CA PHE A 166 -10.66 -3.18 -13.25
C PHE A 166 -11.64 -3.64 -12.16
N ALA A 167 -11.49 -3.14 -10.93
CA ALA A 167 -12.41 -3.46 -9.85
C ALA A 167 -13.83 -2.91 -10.09
N HIS A 168 -13.95 -1.71 -10.67
CA HIS A 168 -15.24 -1.10 -10.99
C HIS A 168 -16.08 -1.96 -11.94
N TRP A 169 -15.43 -2.60 -12.91
CA TRP A 169 -16.10 -3.38 -13.96
C TRP A 169 -16.37 -4.84 -13.60
N GLN A 170 -15.99 -5.32 -12.41
CA GLN A 170 -16.17 -6.72 -12.06
C GLN A 170 -17.64 -7.16 -12.04
N ASP A 171 -18.58 -6.28 -11.71
CA ASP A 171 -20.00 -6.61 -11.70
C ASP A 171 -20.53 -6.92 -13.10
N ASP A 172 -20.12 -6.13 -14.09
CA ASP A 172 -20.48 -6.37 -15.49
C ASP A 172 -19.78 -7.62 -16.03
N LEU A 173 -18.50 -7.83 -15.69
CA LEU A 173 -17.75 -9.02 -16.07
C LEU A 173 -18.32 -10.31 -15.49
N ASP A 174 -18.76 -10.30 -14.23
CA ASP A 174 -19.34 -11.46 -13.56
C ASP A 174 -20.75 -11.79 -14.06
N THR A 175 -21.52 -10.76 -14.42
CA THR A 175 -22.86 -10.95 -15.00
C THR A 175 -22.83 -11.21 -16.50
N GLY A 176 -21.66 -11.12 -17.14
CA GLY A 176 -21.50 -11.27 -18.59
C GLY A 176 -22.09 -10.11 -19.40
N LYS A 177 -22.31 -8.95 -18.76
CA LYS A 177 -22.75 -7.74 -19.46
C LYS A 177 -21.57 -7.15 -20.25
N PRO A 178 -21.78 -6.77 -21.52
CA PRO A 178 -20.71 -6.18 -22.31
C PRO A 178 -20.30 -4.82 -21.73
N LEU A 179 -19.00 -4.65 -21.50
CA LEU A 179 -18.40 -3.39 -21.11
C LEU A 179 -18.68 -2.28 -22.15
N PRO A 180 -18.99 -1.05 -21.72
CA PRO A 180 -19.26 0.06 -22.64
C PRO A 180 -18.05 0.39 -23.51
N ILE A 181 -18.24 0.31 -24.83
CA ILE A 181 -17.25 0.74 -25.82
C ILE A 181 -17.32 2.27 -25.97
N ILE A 182 -16.18 2.94 -25.85
CA ILE A 182 -16.09 4.39 -26.05
C ILE A 182 -15.67 4.67 -27.49
N PRO A 183 -16.49 5.37 -28.30
CA PRO A 183 -16.11 5.74 -29.65
C PRO A 183 -14.81 6.56 -29.68
N ARG A 184 -13.99 6.34 -30.71
CA ARG A 184 -12.71 7.07 -30.86
C ARG A 184 -12.96 8.58 -30.88
N GLY A 185 -12.09 9.34 -30.20
CA GLY A 185 -12.19 10.79 -30.11
C GLY A 185 -13.27 11.32 -29.15
N THR A 186 -14.12 10.45 -28.61
CA THR A 186 -15.14 10.85 -27.63
C THR A 186 -14.67 10.62 -26.19
N ARG A 187 -15.14 11.47 -25.27
CA ARG A 187 -14.92 11.34 -23.82
C ARG A 187 -16.26 11.50 -23.11
N PRO A 188 -17.06 10.43 -23.01
CA PRO A 188 -18.39 10.51 -22.42
C PRO A 188 -18.29 10.91 -20.94
N ALA A 189 -19.32 11.61 -20.44
CA ALA A 189 -19.33 12.18 -19.08
C ALA A 189 -19.09 11.10 -18.02
N TRP A 190 -19.79 9.97 -18.12
CA TRP A 190 -19.63 8.85 -17.19
C TRP A 190 -18.18 8.35 -17.09
N ASN A 191 -17.45 8.32 -18.21
CA ASN A 191 -16.06 7.86 -18.23
C ASN A 191 -15.19 8.90 -17.54
N ARG A 192 -15.39 10.18 -17.86
CA ARG A 192 -14.66 11.29 -17.25
C ARG A 192 -14.83 11.30 -15.72
N ASP A 193 -16.04 11.06 -15.24
CA ASP A 193 -16.36 11.03 -13.81
C ASP A 193 -15.77 9.78 -13.14
N LEU A 194 -15.78 8.62 -13.80
CA LEU A 194 -15.09 7.42 -13.32
C LEU A 194 -13.58 7.65 -13.20
N LEU A 195 -12.94 8.21 -14.23
CA LEU A 195 -11.52 8.51 -14.22
C LEU A 195 -11.14 9.52 -13.13
N ALA A 196 -11.96 10.56 -12.96
CA ALA A 196 -11.76 11.55 -11.91
C ALA A 196 -11.87 10.94 -10.50
N ARG A 197 -12.83 10.02 -10.28
CA ARG A 197 -12.97 9.29 -9.02
C ARG A 197 -11.77 8.38 -8.76
N ASN A 198 -11.33 7.62 -9.75
CA ASN A 198 -10.15 6.76 -9.63
C ASN A 198 -8.90 7.58 -9.32
N ALA A 199 -8.65 8.65 -10.07
CA ALA A 199 -7.53 9.56 -9.84
C ALA A 199 -7.60 10.26 -8.47
N ALA A 200 -8.80 10.61 -7.98
CA ALA A 200 -8.96 11.18 -6.64
C ALA A 200 -8.58 10.17 -5.54
N THR A 201 -8.97 8.91 -5.69
CA THR A 201 -8.59 7.84 -4.75
C THR A 201 -7.09 7.57 -4.79
N VAL A 202 -6.48 7.52 -5.98
CA VAL A 202 -5.02 7.36 -6.13
C VAL A 202 -4.27 8.55 -5.52
N ARG A 203 -4.73 9.79 -5.71
CA ARG A 203 -4.10 10.96 -5.05
C ARG A 203 -4.09 10.85 -3.54
N LYS A 204 -5.19 10.38 -2.94
CA LYS A 204 -5.26 10.16 -1.48
C LYS A 204 -4.28 9.10 -1.01
N SER A 205 -4.04 8.04 -1.80
CA SER A 205 -3.12 6.96 -1.42
C SER A 205 -1.65 7.35 -1.43
N LEU A 206 -1.30 8.44 -2.13
CA LEU A 206 0.07 8.93 -2.15
C LEU A 206 0.49 9.48 -0.78
N THR A 207 -0.41 10.16 -0.08
CA THR A 207 -0.15 10.76 1.24
C THR A 207 -0.62 9.88 2.39
N SER A 208 -1.71 9.13 2.23
CA SER A 208 -2.28 8.30 3.30
C SER A 208 -2.09 6.80 3.00
N PRO A 209 -1.28 6.09 3.81
CA PRO A 209 -1.17 4.63 3.77
C PRO A 209 -2.50 3.88 3.85
N LEU A 210 -3.50 4.37 4.60
CA LEU A 210 -4.84 3.76 4.68
C LEU A 210 -5.53 3.72 3.32
N TRP A 211 -5.46 4.81 2.56
CA TRP A 211 -6.02 4.82 1.21
C TRP A 211 -5.23 3.93 0.26
N TYR A 212 -3.94 3.74 0.48
CA TYR A 212 -3.14 2.80 -0.29
C TYR A 212 -3.56 1.35 -0.04
N ILE A 213 -3.63 0.92 1.22
CA ILE A 213 -4.08 -0.46 1.53
C ILE A 213 -5.53 -0.69 1.12
N ARG A 214 -6.37 0.34 1.09
CA ARG A 214 -7.74 0.25 0.54
C ARG A 214 -7.74 -0.02 -0.97
N ILE A 215 -6.80 0.55 -1.74
CA ILE A 215 -6.66 0.22 -3.17
C ILE A 215 -6.26 -1.26 -3.32
N LEU A 216 -5.33 -1.75 -2.49
CA LEU A 216 -4.91 -3.15 -2.52
C LEU A 216 -6.07 -4.11 -2.19
N GLU A 217 -6.89 -3.78 -1.19
CA GLU A 217 -8.09 -4.53 -0.82
C GLU A 217 -9.10 -4.61 -1.97
N ILE A 218 -9.43 -3.45 -2.56
CA ILE A 218 -10.35 -3.37 -3.72
C ILE A 218 -9.82 -4.23 -4.87
N HIS A 219 -8.51 -4.14 -5.14
CA HIS A 219 -7.88 -4.88 -6.22
C HIS A 219 -7.83 -6.39 -5.96
N LEU A 220 -7.50 -6.81 -4.74
CA LEU A 220 -7.52 -8.22 -4.36
C LEU A 220 -8.92 -8.81 -4.52
N GLY A 221 -9.96 -8.09 -4.09
CA GLY A 221 -11.34 -8.49 -4.31
C GLY A 221 -11.67 -8.68 -5.79
N ALA A 222 -11.17 -7.81 -6.66
CA ALA A 222 -11.34 -7.95 -8.10
C ALA A 222 -10.60 -9.16 -8.68
N ILE A 223 -9.37 -9.43 -8.22
CA ILE A 223 -8.61 -10.62 -8.62
C ILE A 223 -9.31 -11.91 -8.17
N ILE A 224 -9.75 -11.98 -6.91
CA ILE A 224 -10.45 -13.17 -6.37
C ILE A 224 -11.69 -13.48 -7.21
N ARG A 225 -12.49 -12.46 -7.54
CA ARG A 225 -13.67 -12.60 -8.41
C ARG A 225 -13.30 -13.08 -9.81
N SER A 226 -12.29 -12.45 -10.42
CA SER A 226 -11.83 -12.84 -11.76
C SER A 226 -11.30 -14.28 -11.79
N VAL A 227 -10.41 -14.66 -10.87
CA VAL A 227 -9.87 -16.03 -10.77
C VAL A 227 -10.99 -17.05 -10.56
N ARG A 228 -12.00 -16.76 -9.72
CA ARG A 228 -13.20 -17.63 -9.58
C ARG A 228 -13.96 -17.77 -10.89
N ARG A 229 -14.27 -16.66 -11.56
CA ARG A 229 -14.99 -16.64 -12.85
C ARG A 229 -14.26 -17.45 -13.91
N HIS A 230 -12.94 -17.26 -14.04
CA HIS A 230 -12.11 -18.01 -14.98
C HIS A 230 -11.98 -19.49 -14.59
N GLY A 231 -11.90 -19.80 -13.30
CA GLY A 231 -11.85 -21.18 -12.81
C GLY A 231 -13.13 -21.98 -13.09
N GLN A 232 -14.29 -21.32 -13.13
CA GLN A 232 -15.59 -21.93 -13.44
C GLN A 232 -15.86 -22.06 -14.94
N ASN A 233 -15.10 -21.34 -15.79
CA ASN A 233 -15.29 -21.37 -17.22
C ASN A 233 -14.80 -22.70 -17.84
N LYS A 234 -15.75 -23.55 -18.27
CA LYS A 234 -15.44 -24.86 -18.88
C LYS A 234 -14.68 -24.76 -20.20
N GLY A 235 -14.76 -23.62 -20.90
CA GLY A 235 -14.12 -23.41 -22.20
C GLY A 235 -12.64 -23.03 -22.13
N ASN A 236 -12.18 -22.44 -21.01
CA ASN A 236 -10.78 -22.09 -20.81
C ASN A 236 -10.17 -22.95 -19.70
N GLN A 237 -9.42 -23.99 -20.09
CA GLN A 237 -8.77 -24.89 -19.14
C GLN A 237 -7.43 -24.37 -18.60
N ARG A 238 -6.93 -23.23 -19.10
CA ARG A 238 -5.65 -22.67 -18.68
C ARG A 238 -5.82 -21.88 -17.38
N ARG A 239 -5.88 -22.58 -16.25
CA ARG A 239 -5.87 -21.95 -14.92
C ARG A 239 -4.45 -21.48 -14.61
N ARG A 240 -4.21 -20.17 -14.58
CA ARG A 240 -2.87 -19.62 -14.27
C ARG A 240 -2.63 -19.48 -12.78
N PHE A 241 -3.68 -19.30 -11.99
CA PHE A 241 -3.63 -19.18 -10.55
C PHE A 241 -4.50 -20.25 -9.89
N VAL A 242 -3.97 -20.88 -8.85
CA VAL A 242 -4.70 -21.86 -8.05
C VAL A 242 -5.05 -21.20 -6.73
N MET A 243 -6.33 -20.94 -6.52
CA MET A 243 -6.85 -20.31 -5.31
C MET A 243 -7.82 -21.28 -4.62
N THR A 244 -7.63 -21.49 -3.33
CA THR A 244 -8.57 -22.26 -2.52
C THR A 244 -9.72 -21.39 -2.00
N GLU A 245 -10.82 -22.00 -1.57
CA GLU A 245 -11.91 -21.26 -0.92
C GLU A 245 -11.51 -20.70 0.45
N GLU A 246 -10.43 -21.18 1.05
CA GLU A 246 -9.87 -20.60 2.27
C GLU A 246 -9.07 -19.33 1.97
N ASP A 247 -8.24 -19.32 0.93
CA ASP A 247 -7.51 -18.13 0.47
C ASP A 247 -8.48 -16.99 0.15
N ALA A 248 -9.57 -17.31 -0.55
CA ALA A 248 -10.60 -16.34 -0.90
C ALA A 248 -11.39 -15.82 0.32
N ARG A 249 -11.54 -16.62 1.38
CA ARG A 249 -12.19 -16.19 2.64
C ARG A 249 -11.25 -15.36 3.51
N ASN A 250 -9.96 -15.71 3.53
CA ASN A 250 -8.96 -14.99 4.30
C ASN A 250 -8.60 -13.65 3.66
N GLU A 251 -8.96 -13.43 2.39
CA GLU A 251 -8.65 -12.22 1.62
C GLU A 251 -7.15 -11.91 1.67
N THR A 252 -6.33 -12.95 1.46
CA THR A 252 -4.87 -12.87 1.39
C THR A 252 -4.40 -13.12 -0.03
N ASP A 253 -3.37 -12.40 -0.47
CA ASP A 253 -2.86 -12.53 -1.83
C ASP A 253 -1.86 -13.69 -2.04
N VAL A 254 -1.55 -14.45 -0.98
CA VAL A 254 -0.55 -15.54 -0.94
C VAL A 254 -0.71 -16.56 -2.07
N PHE A 255 -1.94 -16.85 -2.50
CA PHE A 255 -2.20 -17.78 -3.61
C PHE A 255 -1.56 -17.33 -4.94
N LEU A 256 -1.24 -16.04 -5.09
CA LEU A 256 -0.55 -15.50 -6.25
C LEU A 256 0.96 -15.83 -6.26
N GLU A 257 1.50 -16.49 -5.25
CA GLU A 257 2.89 -17.00 -5.27
C GLU A 257 3.07 -18.20 -6.20
N SER A 258 1.98 -18.92 -6.52
CA SER A 258 2.03 -20.07 -7.43
C SER A 258 2.66 -19.71 -8.78
N ARG A 259 3.19 -20.71 -9.50
CA ARG A 259 3.69 -20.51 -10.86
C ARG A 259 2.63 -19.81 -11.70
N GLY A 260 3.01 -18.74 -12.39
CA GLY A 260 2.07 -17.94 -13.17
C GLY A 260 2.56 -17.65 -14.59
N PRO A 261 1.90 -16.72 -15.31
CA PRO A 261 2.23 -16.43 -16.69
C PRO A 261 3.60 -15.77 -16.83
N GLN A 262 4.31 -16.13 -17.90
CA GLN A 262 5.58 -15.49 -18.26
C GLN A 262 5.39 -14.07 -18.82
N THR A 263 4.19 -13.77 -19.32
CA THR A 263 3.84 -12.47 -19.90
C THR A 263 3.35 -11.52 -18.82
N VAL A 264 3.77 -10.26 -18.92
CA VAL A 264 3.18 -9.15 -18.15
C VAL A 264 1.94 -8.68 -18.89
N ASP A 265 0.79 -8.86 -18.27
CA ASP A 265 -0.47 -8.40 -18.85
C ASP A 265 -0.63 -6.90 -18.58
N PHE A 266 -0.60 -6.09 -19.64
CA PHE A 266 -0.87 -4.66 -19.58
C PHE A 266 -2.17 -4.33 -20.32
N PRO A 267 -3.29 -4.06 -19.61
CA PRO A 267 -4.57 -3.80 -20.26
C PRO A 267 -4.61 -2.39 -20.86
N PHE A 268 -4.35 -2.30 -22.16
CA PHE A 268 -4.41 -1.03 -22.90
C PHE A 268 -5.86 -0.56 -23.16
N SER A 269 -6.80 -1.51 -23.23
CA SER A 269 -8.23 -1.24 -23.37
C SER A 269 -9.03 -2.04 -22.34
N ARG A 270 -10.27 -1.63 -22.07
CA ARG A 270 -11.16 -2.36 -21.16
C ARG A 270 -11.54 -3.74 -21.69
N ASP A 271 -11.46 -3.96 -23.00
CA ASP A 271 -11.70 -5.28 -23.61
C ASP A 271 -10.66 -6.32 -23.13
N ASN A 272 -9.47 -5.88 -22.72
CA ASN A 272 -8.48 -6.77 -22.13
C ASN A 272 -8.96 -7.36 -20.79
N TYR A 273 -9.92 -6.75 -20.10
CA TYR A 273 -10.41 -7.22 -18.79
C TYR A 273 -11.13 -8.56 -18.86
N TYR A 274 -11.76 -8.90 -20.00
CA TYR A 274 -12.42 -10.22 -20.17
C TYR A 274 -11.45 -11.39 -20.09
N MET A 275 -10.19 -11.18 -20.46
CA MET A 275 -9.16 -12.22 -20.49
C MET A 275 -8.21 -12.15 -19.29
N LEU A 276 -8.44 -11.21 -18.37
CA LEU A 276 -7.51 -10.87 -17.30
C LEU A 276 -7.87 -11.58 -15.99
N GLU A 277 -7.22 -12.71 -15.73
CA GLU A 277 -7.38 -13.46 -14.46
C GLU A 277 -6.87 -12.66 -13.26
N ALA A 278 -5.67 -12.09 -13.37
CA ALA A 278 -5.11 -11.22 -12.35
C ALA A 278 -4.28 -10.12 -13.01
N TYR A 279 -4.50 -8.88 -12.61
CA TYR A 279 -3.64 -7.77 -13.01
C TYR A 279 -2.51 -7.60 -12.01
N LEU A 280 -1.32 -8.06 -12.37
CA LEU A 280 -0.11 -7.98 -11.54
C LEU A 280 0.97 -7.19 -12.29
N PRO A 281 0.88 -5.85 -12.25
CA PRO A 281 1.85 -5.03 -12.95
C PRO A 281 3.25 -5.26 -12.39
N ASN A 282 4.25 -5.09 -13.25
CA ASN A 282 5.66 -5.21 -12.90
C ASN A 282 6.08 -6.59 -12.43
N ARG A 283 5.28 -7.64 -12.66
CA ARG A 283 5.58 -9.02 -12.22
C ARG A 283 5.46 -9.99 -13.39
N SER A 284 6.46 -10.85 -13.57
CA SER A 284 6.44 -11.92 -14.56
C SER A 284 7.09 -13.20 -14.03
N TRP A 285 6.60 -14.36 -14.46
CA TRP A 285 7.21 -15.64 -14.12
C TRP A 285 8.40 -15.93 -15.04
N SER A 286 9.56 -16.21 -14.47
CA SER A 286 10.72 -16.69 -15.24
C SER A 286 10.81 -18.20 -15.09
N ALA A 287 10.55 -18.92 -16.19
CA ALA A 287 10.70 -20.37 -16.22
C ALA A 287 12.17 -20.79 -16.00
N ASP A 288 13.12 -20.05 -16.57
CA ASP A 288 14.56 -20.34 -16.43
C ASP A 288 15.05 -20.26 -14.99
N ARG A 289 14.47 -19.35 -14.19
CA ARG A 289 14.88 -19.10 -12.80
C ARG A 289 13.91 -19.68 -11.78
N ASP A 290 12.86 -20.37 -12.23
CA ASP A 290 11.74 -20.90 -11.44
C ASP A 290 11.23 -19.91 -10.36
N ARG A 291 11.17 -18.61 -10.71
CA ARG A 291 10.81 -17.55 -9.75
C ARG A 291 10.11 -16.37 -10.41
N TRP A 292 9.37 -15.65 -9.58
CA TRP A 292 8.80 -14.35 -9.93
C TRP A 292 9.90 -13.28 -10.05
N ILE A 293 9.91 -12.57 -11.16
CA ILE A 293 10.75 -11.39 -11.41
C ILE A 293 9.88 -10.14 -11.30
N TYR A 294 10.42 -9.11 -10.63
CA TYR A 294 9.80 -7.80 -10.54
C TYR A 294 10.57 -6.80 -11.42
N LEU A 295 9.92 -6.27 -12.45
CA LEU A 295 10.60 -5.58 -13.56
C LEU A 295 10.97 -4.12 -13.25
N ILE A 296 10.18 -3.42 -12.42
CA ILE A 296 10.28 -1.95 -12.24
C ILE A 296 10.65 -1.56 -10.80
N GLY A 297 11.21 -2.49 -10.00
CA GLY A 297 11.45 -2.28 -8.57
C GLY A 297 12.20 -0.98 -8.24
N ASN A 298 13.36 -0.75 -8.88
CA ASN A 298 14.22 0.41 -8.66
C ASN A 298 14.33 1.35 -9.88
N GLY A 299 13.41 1.24 -10.84
CA GLY A 299 13.50 1.99 -12.11
C GLY A 299 13.41 3.51 -11.96
N HIS A 300 12.89 4.01 -10.83
CA HIS A 300 12.72 5.43 -10.58
C HIS A 300 14.03 6.23 -10.64
N ASP A 301 15.07 5.75 -9.96
CA ASP A 301 16.35 6.47 -9.84
C ASP A 301 17.08 6.48 -11.19
N ASP A 302 17.00 5.38 -11.94
CA ASP A 302 17.56 5.27 -13.28
C ASP A 302 16.80 6.14 -14.29
N ASP A 303 15.47 6.23 -14.17
CA ASP A 303 14.66 7.13 -14.99
C ASP A 303 14.95 8.60 -14.69
N ILE A 304 15.11 8.97 -13.41
CA ILE A 304 15.52 10.34 -13.03
C ILE A 304 16.87 10.66 -13.65
N ARG A 305 17.85 9.76 -13.54
CA ARG A 305 19.17 9.94 -14.15
C ARG A 305 19.05 10.16 -15.66
N SER A 306 18.21 9.38 -16.32
CA SER A 306 17.95 9.48 -17.75
C SER A 306 17.32 10.82 -18.13
N VAL A 307 16.34 11.31 -17.34
CA VAL A 307 15.71 12.61 -17.53
C VAL A 307 16.72 13.76 -17.40
N LEU A 308 17.59 13.73 -16.39
CA LEU A 308 18.63 14.74 -16.20
C LEU A 308 19.64 14.76 -17.34
N GLN A 309 20.10 13.59 -17.79
CA GLN A 309 21.01 13.47 -18.92
C GLN A 309 20.38 14.01 -20.21
N TRP A 310 19.10 13.70 -20.43
CA TRP A 310 18.32 14.18 -21.55
C TRP A 310 18.20 15.71 -21.53
N GLU A 311 17.80 16.31 -20.41
CA GLU A 311 17.69 17.76 -20.26
C GLU A 311 19.03 18.48 -20.53
N ALA A 312 20.14 17.95 -19.98
CA ALA A 312 21.47 18.49 -20.22
C ALA A 312 21.88 18.43 -21.70
N PHE A 313 21.54 17.34 -22.39
CA PHE A 313 21.81 17.20 -23.82
C PHE A 313 21.05 18.23 -24.66
N PHE A 314 19.75 18.44 -24.37
CA PHE A 314 18.95 19.40 -25.12
C PHE A 314 19.30 20.85 -24.83
N LYS A 315 19.66 21.20 -23.58
CA LYS A 315 20.19 22.53 -23.25
C LYS A 315 21.45 22.85 -24.04
N LYS A 316 22.45 21.95 -24.04
CA LYS A 316 23.68 22.11 -24.84
C LYS A 316 23.39 22.27 -26.34
N ARG A 317 22.40 21.53 -26.86
CA ARG A 317 22.00 21.64 -28.27
C ARG A 317 21.30 22.97 -28.58
N ALA A 318 20.48 23.48 -27.65
CA ALA A 318 19.83 24.78 -27.78
C ALA A 318 20.84 25.94 -27.73
N GLU A 319 21.79 25.88 -26.80
CA GLU A 319 22.90 26.85 -26.70
C GLU A 319 23.74 26.89 -27.97
N ARG A 320 24.11 25.72 -28.52
CA ARG A 320 24.84 25.64 -29.79
C ARG A 320 24.08 26.27 -30.94
N ARG A 321 22.78 25.98 -31.06
CA ARG A 321 21.92 26.58 -32.10
C ARG A 321 21.78 28.09 -31.94
N ALA A 322 21.69 28.58 -30.71
CA ALA A 322 21.63 30.02 -30.43
C ALA A 322 22.94 30.72 -30.82
N LEU A 323 24.08 30.10 -30.52
CA LEU A 323 25.40 30.61 -30.89
C LEU A 323 25.60 30.61 -32.42
N GLU A 324 25.27 29.51 -33.10
CA GLU A 324 25.29 29.45 -34.58
C GLU A 324 24.38 30.50 -35.23
N LYS A 325 23.22 30.79 -34.62
CA LYS A 325 22.31 31.84 -35.11
C LYS A 325 22.90 33.24 -34.90
N ALA A 326 23.45 33.51 -33.73
CA ALA A 326 24.09 34.80 -33.42
C ALA A 326 25.31 35.06 -34.32
N GLU A 327 26.10 34.03 -34.62
CA GLU A 327 27.22 34.14 -35.56
C GLU A 327 26.76 34.48 -36.98
N ARG A 328 25.64 33.90 -37.45
CA ARG A 328 25.06 34.24 -38.76
C ARG A 328 24.55 35.67 -38.80
N GLU A 329 23.82 36.11 -37.78
CA GLU A 329 23.33 37.49 -37.68
C GLU A 329 24.47 38.51 -37.66
N LEU A 330 25.56 38.20 -36.94
CA LEU A 330 26.77 39.05 -36.93
C LEU A 330 27.45 39.09 -38.31
N GLN A 331 27.53 37.97 -39.01
CA GLN A 331 28.08 37.92 -40.38
C GLN A 331 27.24 38.75 -41.36
N GLU A 332 25.90 38.64 -41.30
CA GLU A 332 24.98 39.43 -42.12
C GLU A 332 25.12 40.94 -41.86
N LEU A 333 25.18 41.35 -40.58
CA LEU A 333 25.41 42.76 -40.21
C LEU A 333 26.77 43.27 -40.69
N THR A 334 27.82 42.45 -40.58
CA THR A 334 29.16 42.81 -41.06
C THR A 334 29.20 42.99 -42.58
N LEU A 335 28.44 42.18 -43.33
CA LEU A 335 28.32 42.32 -44.78
C LEU A 335 27.53 43.58 -45.18
N LEU A 336 26.48 43.93 -44.42
CA LEU A 336 25.71 45.16 -44.63
C LEU A 336 26.54 46.42 -44.40
N VAL A 337 27.32 46.48 -43.31
CA VAL A 337 28.21 47.62 -43.00
C VAL A 337 29.31 47.79 -44.05
N LYS A 338 29.77 46.71 -44.69
CA LYS A 338 30.75 46.77 -45.79
C LYS A 338 30.15 47.18 -47.14
N SER A 339 28.83 47.18 -47.27
CA SER A 339 28.11 47.50 -48.53
C SER A 339 27.56 48.92 -48.59
N THR A 340 27.57 49.63 -47.46
CA THR A 340 27.29 51.07 -47.31
C THR A 340 28.59 51.84 -47.20
#